data_AF-A0A850MNC8-F1
#
_entry.id   AF-A0A850MNC8-F1
#
_cell.length_a   1.000
_cell.length_b   1.000
_cell.length_c   1.000
_cell.angle_alpha   90.00
_cell.angle_beta   90.00
_cell.angle_gamma   90.00
#
_symmetry.space_group_name_H-M   'P 1'
#
loop_
_entity.id
_entity.type
_entity.pdbx_description
1 polymer ?
#
loop_
_entity_poly.entity_id
_entity_poly.type
_entity_poly.pdbx_seq_one_letter_code
_entity_poly.pdbx_strand_id
1 'polypeptide(L)'
;MHFKTIIVDLKYAYLGTANISGAGVGLKSTRRRNFELGFITQDSEIIADIASTFMDIFNGKFCSRQNCHFFENYHLQDSCHGILSNSI
;
A
#
# COMPACT_ATOMS: atom_id res chain seq x y z
N MET A 1 4.24 8.28 -4.70
CA MET A 1 3.30 7.19 -4.33
C MET A 1 2.00 7.83 -3.83
N HIS A 2 0.84 7.49 -4.41
CA HIS A 2 -0.47 8.10 -4.09
C HIS A 2 -1.57 7.03 -3.92
N PHE A 3 -1.16 5.84 -3.48
CA PHE A 3 -1.99 4.67 -3.28
C PHE A 3 -2.52 4.66 -1.85
N LYS A 4 -3.83 4.44 -1.67
CA LYS A 4 -4.47 4.35 -0.37
C LYS A 4 -5.27 3.07 -0.32
N THR A 5 -4.81 2.16 0.50
CA THR A 5 -5.49 0.91 0.77
C THR A 5 -5.42 0.60 2.25
N ILE A 6 -6.38 -0.18 2.73
CA ILE A 6 -6.35 -0.80 4.05
C ILE A 6 -6.65 -2.26 3.82
N ILE A 7 -5.80 -3.14 4.31
CA ILE A 7 -5.97 -4.59 4.23
C ILE A 7 -6.06 -5.13 5.65
N VAL A 8 -7.11 -5.89 5.95
CA VAL A 8 -7.36 -6.46 7.28
C VAL A 8 -7.39 -7.98 7.17
N ASP A 9 -6.43 -8.64 7.82
CA ASP A 9 -6.28 -10.11 7.90
C ASP A 9 -6.35 -10.86 6.55
N LEU A 10 -6.06 -10.17 5.44
CA LEU A 10 -6.26 -10.68 4.07
C LEU A 10 -7.71 -11.14 3.80
N LYS A 11 -8.69 -10.62 4.55
CA LYS A 11 -10.13 -10.93 4.42
C LYS A 11 -10.96 -9.76 3.93
N TYR A 12 -10.48 -8.55 4.20
CA TYR A 12 -11.09 -7.31 3.71
C TYR A 12 -10.01 -6.42 3.12
N ALA A 13 -10.34 -5.78 2.00
CA ALA A 13 -9.53 -4.68 1.48
C ALA A 13 -10.43 -3.48 1.16
N TYR A 14 -9.99 -2.30 1.58
CA TYR A 14 -10.46 -1.02 1.06
C TYR A 14 -9.46 -0.51 0.03
N LEU A 15 -9.95 -0.02 -1.11
CA LEU A 15 -9.16 0.72 -2.09
C LEU A 15 -9.92 1.97 -2.50
N GLY A 16 -9.26 3.13 -2.48
CA GLY A 16 -9.92 4.37 -2.85
C GLY A 16 -9.03 5.61 -2.85
N THR A 17 -9.68 6.77 -2.94
CA THR A 17 -9.02 8.07 -3.07
C THR A 17 -8.71 8.72 -1.73
N ALA A 18 -9.47 8.35 -0.68
CA ALA A 18 -9.40 8.98 0.63
C ALA A 18 -8.04 8.77 1.30
N ASN A 19 -7.37 9.88 1.64
CA ASN A 19 -6.24 9.86 2.55
C ASN A 19 -6.71 9.54 3.97
N ILE A 20 -5.90 8.79 4.73
CA ILE A 20 -6.11 8.56 6.17
C ILE A 20 -5.80 9.84 6.95
N SER A 21 -6.74 10.78 6.90
CA SER A 21 -6.65 12.11 7.50
C SER A 21 -8.03 12.54 7.96
N GLY A 22 -8.10 13.47 8.92
CA GLY A 22 -9.40 13.92 9.42
C GLY A 22 -10.34 14.48 8.33
N ALA A 23 -9.83 15.04 7.24
CA ALA A 23 -10.67 15.51 6.13
C ALA A 23 -11.12 14.38 5.19
N GLY A 24 -10.27 13.37 4.96
CA GLY A 24 -10.57 12.22 4.11
C GLY A 24 -11.44 11.16 4.78
N VAL A 25 -11.30 10.96 6.09
CA VAL A 25 -12.12 10.01 6.89
C VAL A 25 -13.29 10.69 7.61
N GLY A 26 -13.52 11.99 7.36
CA GLY A 26 -14.70 12.71 7.86
C GLY A 26 -14.67 13.17 9.32
N LEU A 27 -13.52 13.09 10.01
CA LEU A 27 -13.36 13.50 11.42
C LEU A 27 -13.15 15.01 11.66
N LYS A 28 -12.82 15.80 10.62
CA LYS A 28 -12.37 17.21 10.81
C LYS A 28 -13.51 18.19 11.11
N SER A 29 -14.61 18.13 10.36
CA SER A 29 -15.78 19.01 10.54
C SER A 29 -16.92 18.52 9.65
N THR A 30 -18.16 18.63 10.13
CA THR A 30 -19.36 18.34 9.32
C THR A 30 -19.45 19.19 8.05
N ARG A 31 -18.80 20.37 8.04
CA ARG A 31 -18.86 21.37 6.95
C ARG A 31 -17.63 21.38 6.03
N ARG A 32 -16.62 20.55 6.29
CA ARG A 32 -15.40 20.43 5.45
C ARG A 32 -15.02 18.97 5.29
N ARG A 33 -15.53 18.35 4.24
CA ARG A 33 -15.15 16.99 3.81
C ARG A 33 -14.59 17.05 2.41
N ASN A 34 -13.68 16.13 2.12
CA ASN A 34 -13.34 15.84 0.74
C ASN A 34 -14.45 14.98 0.13
N PHE A 35 -14.69 15.15 -1.17
CA PHE A 35 -15.43 14.16 -1.95
C PHE A 35 -14.45 13.05 -2.32
N GLU A 36 -14.73 11.83 -1.86
CA GLU A 36 -13.85 10.68 -2.02
C GLU A 36 -14.65 9.48 -2.54
N LEU A 37 -13.98 8.60 -3.29
CA LEU A 37 -14.55 7.36 -3.81
C LEU A 37 -13.66 6.18 -3.44
N GLY A 38 -14.28 5.02 -3.25
CA GLY A 38 -13.56 3.78 -3.00
C GLY A 38 -14.55 2.64 -2.83
N PHE A 39 -14.01 1.43 -2.75
CA PHE A 39 -14.79 0.23 -2.51
C PHE A 39 -14.14 -0.61 -1.42
N ILE A 40 -14.97 -1.43 -0.77
CA ILE A 40 -14.54 -2.48 0.15
C ILE A 40 -14.87 -3.80 -0.53
N THR A 41 -13.94 -4.74 -0.49
CA THR A 41 -14.12 -6.08 -1.06
C THR A 41 -13.70 -7.16 -0.07
N GLN A 42 -14.29 -8.34 -0.23
CA GLN A 42 -13.90 -9.60 0.38
C GLN A 42 -13.45 -10.64 -0.66
N ASP A 43 -13.41 -10.24 -1.93
CA ASP A 43 -12.93 -11.09 -3.02
C ASP A 43 -11.45 -11.40 -2.82
N SER A 44 -11.12 -12.68 -2.68
CA SER A 44 -9.77 -13.11 -2.36
C SER A 44 -8.76 -12.82 -3.46
N GLU A 45 -9.18 -12.82 -4.73
CA GLU A 45 -8.29 -12.55 -5.86
C GLU A 45 -7.93 -11.06 -5.88
N ILE A 46 -8.94 -10.18 -5.75
CA ILE A 46 -8.71 -8.74 -5.67
C ILE A 46 -7.86 -8.37 -4.44
N ILE A 47 -8.11 -9.01 -3.29
CA ILE A 47 -7.31 -8.79 -2.08
C ILE A 47 -5.85 -9.20 -2.31
N ALA A 48 -5.62 -10.34 -2.94
CA ALA A 48 -4.27 -10.82 -3.24
C ALA A 48 -3.51 -9.85 -4.16
N ASP A 49 -4.17 -9.32 -5.18
CA ASP A 49 -3.58 -8.33 -6.10
C ASP A 49 -3.20 -7.02 -5.38
N ILE A 50 -4.10 -6.52 -4.53
CA ILE A 50 -3.85 -5.31 -3.72
C ILE A 50 -2.69 -5.55 -2.75
N ALA A 51 -2.67 -6.69 -2.06
CA ALA A 51 -1.61 -7.06 -1.12
C ALA A 51 -0.25 -7.21 -1.81
N SER A 52 -0.22 -7.89 -2.95
CA SER A 52 0.98 -8.04 -3.78
C SER A 52 1.53 -6.69 -4.24
N THR A 53 0.65 -5.81 -4.74
CA THR A 53 1.04 -4.45 -5.14
C THR A 53 1.59 -3.64 -3.96
N PHE A 54 0.95 -3.73 -2.80
CA PHE A 54 1.43 -3.09 -1.58
C PHE A 54 2.82 -3.59 -1.19
N MET A 55 3.04 -4.92 -1.23
CA MET A 55 4.33 -5.52 -0.89
C MET A 55 5.43 -5.17 -1.90
N ASP A 56 5.11 -5.12 -3.19
CA ASP A 56 6.05 -4.66 -4.23
C ASP A 56 6.52 -3.23 -3.97
N ILE A 57 5.60 -2.33 -3.58
CA ILE A 57 5.94 -0.95 -3.21
C ILE A 57 6.75 -0.92 -1.92
N PHE A 58 6.32 -1.68 -0.90
CA PHE A 58 6.97 -1.71 0.42
C PHE A 58 8.40 -2.25 0.35
N ASN A 59 8.62 -3.29 -0.45
CA ASN A 59 9.94 -3.85 -0.70
C ASN A 59 10.79 -2.94 -1.61
N GLY A 60 10.25 -1.83 -2.12
CA GLY A 60 11.02 -0.90 -2.95
C GLY A 60 11.33 -1.45 -4.34
N LYS A 61 10.54 -2.40 -4.86
CA LYS A 61 10.70 -2.98 -6.22
C LYS A 61 10.78 -1.92 -7.32
N PHE A 62 10.12 -0.78 -7.11
CA PHE A 62 10.08 0.34 -8.05
C PHE A 62 11.03 1.49 -7.68
N CYS A 63 11.79 1.37 -6.58
CA CYS A 63 12.79 2.37 -6.20
C CYS A 63 14.07 2.17 -7.01
N SER A 64 14.73 3.27 -7.39
CA SER A 64 16.10 3.16 -7.91
C SER A 64 17.05 2.76 -6.78
N ARG A 65 18.10 1.99 -7.11
CA ARG A 65 19.08 1.49 -6.12
C ARG A 65 19.68 2.61 -5.26
N GLN A 66 19.86 3.80 -5.81
CA GLN A 66 20.45 4.96 -5.13
C GLN A 66 19.48 5.65 -4.16
N ASN A 67 18.18 5.38 -4.25
CA ASN A 67 17.13 6.04 -3.45
C ASN A 67 16.36 5.06 -2.54
N CYS A 68 16.80 3.80 -2.44
CA CYS A 68 16.18 2.79 -1.59
C CYS A 68 16.78 2.82 -0.19
N HIS A 69 16.49 3.88 0.58
CA HIS A 69 17.07 4.10 1.92
C HIS A 69 16.42 3.26 3.03
N PHE A 70 15.28 2.62 2.76
CA PHE A 70 14.45 2.02 3.80
C PHE A 70 15.11 0.80 4.47
N PHE A 71 15.96 0.07 3.76
CA PHE A 71 16.57 -1.18 4.25
C PHE A 71 18.06 -1.06 4.60
N GLU A 72 18.68 0.12 4.45
CA GLU A 72 20.12 0.33 4.74
C GLU A 72 20.46 0.11 6.23
N ASN A 73 19.52 0.37 7.15
CA ASN A 73 19.74 0.30 8.60
C ASN A 73 19.24 -1.00 9.27
N TYR A 74 18.61 -1.91 8.54
CA TYR A 74 18.02 -3.14 9.11
C TYR A 74 18.71 -4.45 8.66
N HIS A 75 19.88 -4.37 7.99
CA HIS A 75 20.57 -5.53 7.40
C HIS A 75 19.70 -6.36 6.43
N LEU A 76 18.65 -5.75 5.87
CA LEU A 76 17.75 -6.36 4.90
C LEU A 76 18.10 -5.88 3.47
N GLN A 77 19.39 -5.87 3.14
CA GLN A 77 19.91 -5.30 1.88
C GLN A 77 19.34 -5.99 0.62
N ASP A 78 18.86 -7.23 0.75
CA ASP A 78 18.25 -7.99 -0.35
C ASP A 78 16.83 -7.51 -0.70
N SER A 79 16.16 -6.74 0.16
CA SER A 79 14.77 -6.32 -0.08
C SER A 79 14.62 -5.30 -1.20
N CYS A 80 15.59 -4.39 -1.35
CA CYS A 80 15.60 -3.38 -2.42
C CYS A 80 15.87 -3.97 -3.81
N HIS A 81 16.44 -5.18 -3.86
CA HIS A 81 16.58 -5.93 -5.09
C HIS A 81 15.40 -6.87 -5.18
N GLY A 82 14.31 -6.37 -5.79
CA GLY A 82 13.10 -7.13 -6.03
C GLY A 82 13.46 -8.57 -6.33
N ILE A 83 12.99 -9.47 -5.46
CA ILE A 83 13.19 -10.91 -5.44
C ILE A 83 13.71 -11.35 -6.81
N LEU A 84 15.01 -11.58 -6.91
CA LEU A 84 15.58 -12.21 -8.09
C LEU A 84 14.79 -13.52 -8.24
N SER A 85 13.91 -13.53 -9.22
CA SER A 85 13.28 -14.71 -9.75
C SER A 85 14.39 -15.75 -9.94
N ASN A 86 14.39 -16.77 -9.10
CA ASN A 86 14.69 -18.17 -9.41
C ASN A 86 14.87 -18.96 -8.10
N SER A 87 13.79 -19.57 -7.65
CA SER A 87 13.81 -20.73 -6.75
C SER A 87 12.55 -21.58 -7.01
N ILE A 88 12.42 -22.03 -8.25
CA ILE A 88 11.94 -23.35 -8.65
C ILE A 88 12.89 -23.82 -9.76
#